data_AF-A0A257JD64-F1
#
_entry.id   AF-A0A257JD64-F1
#
_cell.length_a   1.000
_cell.length_b   1.000
_cell.length_c   1.000
_cell.angle_alpha   90.00
_cell.angle_beta   90.00
_cell.angle_gamma   90.00
#
_symmetry.space_group_name_H-M   'P 1'
#
loop_
_entity.id
_entity.type
_entity.pdbx_description
1 polymer ?
#
loop_
_entity_poly.entity_id
_entity_poly.type
_entity_poly.pdbx_seq_one_letter_code
_entity_poly.pdbx_strand_id
1 'polypeptide(L)'
;AWLMNQPPVPQAVPETRLAFPFNLRPLMGLWTALYLQPGPVAPQPARSAEWNRGAALVNGLGHCTACHTPRDASGGELASTAYLAGALGDGWQAPPLGALARGPVPWTEAALVQYLQRGHHAEHGIAGGSMAPVVQALAKAPLADVQAMAHYLVSLQPTAPPVDGQALGAHTARTHTAPLGPAQRMFESAFGACHHEGDGPQLLGMNHPLALNSTL
;
A
#
# COMPACT_ATOMS: atom_id res chain seq x y z
N ALA A 1 -10.56 13.79 -28.23
CA ALA A 1 -10.13 14.58 -27.06
C ALA A 1 -11.28 15.47 -26.54
N TRP A 2 -12.41 14.88 -26.14
CA TRP A 2 -13.58 15.64 -25.67
C TRP A 2 -13.49 15.96 -24.17
N LEU A 3 -13.07 15.00 -23.33
CA LEU A 3 -12.96 15.17 -21.87
C LEU A 3 -11.96 16.26 -21.44
N MET A 4 -10.82 16.38 -22.13
CA MET A 4 -9.78 17.38 -21.83
C MET A 4 -10.11 18.79 -22.36
N ASN A 5 -11.19 18.93 -23.14
CA ASN A 5 -11.64 20.20 -23.73
C ASN A 5 -12.93 20.72 -23.08
N GLN A 6 -13.35 20.13 -21.96
CA GLN A 6 -14.50 20.63 -21.21
C GLN A 6 -14.13 21.96 -20.52
N PRO A 7 -15.05 22.92 -20.48
CA PRO A 7 -14.82 24.16 -19.74
C PRO A 7 -14.59 23.84 -18.25
N PRO A 8 -13.58 24.45 -17.60
CA PRO A 8 -13.35 24.25 -16.18
C PRO A 8 -14.55 24.77 -15.38
N VAL A 9 -14.98 24.00 -14.39
CA VAL A 9 -15.98 24.45 -13.43
C VAL A 9 -15.27 25.26 -12.35
N PRO A 10 -15.63 26.54 -12.12
CA PRO A 10 -15.05 27.31 -11.04
C PRO A 10 -15.46 26.69 -9.70
N GLN A 11 -14.47 26.15 -8.99
CA GLN A 11 -14.62 25.60 -7.64
C GLN A 11 -13.84 26.51 -6.68
N ALA A 12 -14.55 27.32 -5.91
CA ALA A 12 -13.93 28.09 -4.84
C ALA A 12 -13.49 27.14 -3.73
N VAL A 13 -12.23 27.21 -3.31
CA VAL A 13 -11.74 26.45 -2.17
C VAL A 13 -12.51 26.92 -0.93
N PRO A 14 -13.22 26.02 -0.21
CA PRO A 14 -13.94 26.41 0.99
C PRO A 14 -12.98 27.02 2.02
N GLU A 15 -13.43 28.07 2.72
CA GLU A 15 -12.68 28.56 3.88
C GLU A 15 -12.50 27.45 4.92
N THR A 16 -11.28 27.31 5.43
CA THR A 16 -10.93 26.28 6.42
C THR A 16 -11.71 26.51 7.72
N ARG A 17 -12.70 25.65 8.00
CA ARG A 17 -13.47 25.65 9.24
C ARG A 17 -13.23 24.36 10.02
N LEU A 18 -12.19 24.36 10.85
CA LEU A 18 -11.92 23.25 11.77
C LEU A 18 -12.76 23.42 13.03
N ALA A 19 -13.29 22.32 13.57
CA ALA A 19 -13.99 22.34 14.85
C ALA A 19 -13.00 22.61 15.99
N PHE A 20 -13.48 23.23 17.08
CA PHE A 20 -12.69 23.29 18.31
C PHE A 20 -12.40 21.87 18.82
N PRO A 21 -11.17 21.57 19.30
CA PRO A 21 -10.04 22.48 19.50
C PRO A 21 -9.09 22.63 18.29
N PHE A 22 -9.34 21.94 17.18
CA PHE A 22 -8.46 21.89 16.01
C PHE A 22 -8.32 23.23 15.26
N ASN A 23 -9.15 24.23 15.55
CA ASN A 23 -9.00 25.59 15.04
C ASN A 23 -7.88 26.40 15.71
N LEU A 24 -7.30 25.93 16.82
CA LEU A 24 -6.24 26.62 17.55
C LEU A 24 -4.86 26.27 16.96
N ARG A 25 -4.34 27.14 16.08
CA ARG A 25 -3.00 26.97 15.48
C ARG A 25 -1.85 26.68 16.47
N PRO A 26 -1.79 27.27 17.68
CA PRO A 26 -0.73 26.95 18.64
C PRO A 26 -0.67 25.47 19.04
N LEU A 27 -1.79 24.75 19.00
CA LEU A 27 -1.81 23.31 19.27
C LEU A 27 -0.97 22.53 18.26
N MET A 28 -0.87 23.00 17.02
CA MET A 28 0.00 22.38 16.02
C MET A 28 1.47 22.53 16.42
N GLY A 29 1.87 23.66 16.99
CA GLY A 29 3.22 23.86 17.51
C GLY A 29 3.54 22.92 18.67
N LEU A 30 2.59 22.71 19.59
CA LEU A 30 2.72 21.73 20.66
C LEU A 30 2.82 20.31 20.10
N TRP A 31 1.97 19.94 19.15
CA TRP A 31 1.99 18.62 18.51
C TRP A 31 3.32 18.38 17.78
N THR A 32 3.82 19.36 17.03
CA THR A 32 5.14 19.28 16.39
C THR A 32 6.24 19.09 17.43
N ALA A 33 6.22 19.82 18.55
CA ALA A 33 7.22 19.66 19.60
C ALA A 33 7.21 18.26 20.24
N LEU A 34 6.06 17.58 20.27
CA LEU A 34 5.93 16.23 20.82
C LEU A 34 6.37 15.13 19.84
N TYR A 35 6.07 15.28 18.54
CA TYR A 35 6.20 14.19 17.57
C TYR A 35 7.27 14.38 16.50
N LEU A 36 7.77 15.61 16.29
CA LEU A 36 8.82 15.84 15.30
C LEU A 36 10.16 15.26 15.77
N GLN A 37 10.72 14.36 14.98
CA GLN A 37 12.11 13.93 15.10
C GLN A 37 12.95 14.65 14.04
N PRO A 38 13.72 15.68 14.42
CA PRO A 38 14.47 16.46 13.45
C PRO A 38 15.72 15.70 12.97
N GLY A 39 16.02 15.83 11.68
CA GLY A 39 17.26 15.34 11.08
C GLY A 39 17.13 13.97 10.40
N PRO A 40 18.21 13.51 9.77
CA PRO A 40 18.22 12.25 9.05
C PRO A 40 18.14 11.05 10.01
N VAL A 41 17.58 9.94 9.51
CA VAL A 41 17.63 8.66 10.21
C VAL A 41 19.08 8.24 10.38
N ALA A 42 19.51 7.99 11.62
CA ALA A 42 20.85 7.53 11.91
C ALA A 42 21.07 6.13 11.29
N PRO A 43 22.17 5.91 10.54
CA PRO A 43 22.43 4.61 9.95
C PRO A 43 22.69 3.58 11.04
N GLN A 44 22.14 2.38 10.85
CA GLN A 44 22.41 1.22 11.68
C GLN A 44 23.71 0.55 11.21
N PRO A 45 24.79 0.50 12.03
CA PRO A 45 26.09 -0.01 11.61
C PRO A 45 26.08 -1.50 11.24
N ALA A 46 25.17 -2.28 11.83
CA ALA A 46 25.01 -3.71 11.55
C ALA A 46 24.20 -4.01 10.27
N ARG A 47 23.74 -2.97 9.56
CA ARG A 47 22.92 -3.09 8.35
C ARG A 47 23.68 -2.61 7.13
N SER A 48 23.32 -3.14 5.97
CA SER A 48 23.91 -2.74 4.68
C SER A 48 23.63 -1.26 4.36
N ALA A 49 24.42 -0.69 3.46
CA ALA A 49 24.17 0.66 2.95
C ALA A 49 22.80 0.77 2.27
N GLU A 50 22.40 -0.27 1.53
CA GLU A 50 21.10 -0.37 0.88
C GLU A 50 19.94 -0.38 1.89
N TRP A 51 20.07 -1.16 2.97
CA TRP A 51 19.07 -1.20 4.04
C TRP A 51 18.91 0.17 4.70
N ASN A 52 20.02 0.84 5.00
CA ASN A 52 20.00 2.18 5.60
C ASN A 52 19.41 3.23 4.65
N ARG A 53 19.68 3.13 3.34
CA ARG A 53 19.06 3.97 2.31
C ARG A 53 17.55 3.76 2.27
N GLY A 54 17.11 2.51 2.26
CA GLY A 54 15.69 2.15 2.29
C GLY A 54 14.99 2.66 3.54
N ALA A 55 15.60 2.46 4.71
CA ALA A 55 15.09 2.97 5.98
C ALA A 55 14.92 4.50 5.95
N ALA A 56 15.90 5.23 5.42
CA ALA A 56 15.84 6.69 5.32
C ALA A 56 14.74 7.17 4.34
N LEU A 57 14.52 6.46 3.24
CA LEU A 57 13.46 6.77 2.29
C LEU A 57 12.08 6.46 2.87
N VAL A 58 11.89 5.28 3.46
CA VAL A 58 10.60 4.83 4.01
C VAL A 58 10.15 5.67 5.20
N ASN A 59 11.07 5.99 6.12
CA ASN A 59 10.78 6.76 7.33
C ASN A 59 10.85 8.28 7.14
N GLY A 60 11.56 8.74 6.11
CA GLY A 60 11.73 10.14 5.79
C GLY A 60 10.91 10.54 4.58
N LEU A 61 11.57 10.70 3.43
CA LEU A 61 10.99 11.32 2.23
C LEU A 61 9.73 10.63 1.70
N GLY A 62 9.65 9.30 1.81
CA GLY A 62 8.50 8.51 1.39
C GLY A 62 7.33 8.52 2.37
N HIS A 63 7.57 8.91 3.64
CA HIS A 63 6.55 9.00 4.70
C HIS A 63 5.64 7.76 4.81
N CYS A 64 6.17 6.56 4.56
CA CYS A 64 5.35 5.35 4.51
C CYS A 64 4.69 5.07 5.86
N THR A 65 5.37 5.42 6.97
CA THR A 65 4.84 5.27 8.33
C THR A 65 3.58 6.12 8.56
N ALA A 66 3.43 7.24 7.85
CA ALA A 66 2.30 8.15 8.02
C ALA A 66 0.94 7.53 7.63
N CYS A 67 0.95 6.51 6.77
CA CYS A 67 -0.25 5.74 6.42
C CYS A 67 -0.23 4.33 7.02
N HIS A 68 0.95 3.74 7.20
CA HIS A 68 1.08 2.33 7.59
C HIS A 68 1.35 2.11 9.08
N THR A 69 1.45 3.16 9.90
CA THR A 69 1.56 3.07 11.36
C THR A 69 0.30 3.67 11.99
N PRO A 70 -0.38 2.97 12.93
CA PRO A 70 -1.57 3.51 13.58
C PRO A 70 -1.21 4.71 14.47
N ARG A 71 -2.18 5.58 14.67
CA ARG A 71 -2.05 6.78 15.52
C ARG A 71 -2.85 6.64 16.80
N ASP A 72 -2.39 7.30 17.86
CA ASP A 72 -3.15 7.49 19.08
C ASP A 72 -4.24 8.58 18.92
N ALA A 73 -5.01 8.80 19.99
CA ALA A 73 -6.09 9.80 20.01
C ALA A 73 -5.61 11.24 19.82
N SER A 74 -4.32 11.52 20.03
CA SER A 74 -3.72 12.84 19.81
C SER A 74 -3.11 12.99 18.40
N GLY A 75 -3.23 11.95 17.56
CA GLY A 75 -2.73 11.95 16.19
C GLY A 75 -1.23 11.62 16.07
N GLY A 76 -0.58 11.19 17.15
CA GLY A 76 0.81 10.75 17.14
C GLY A 76 0.94 9.31 16.65
N GLU A 77 1.97 9.00 15.85
CA GLU A 77 2.24 7.63 15.42
C GLU A 77 2.66 6.74 16.60
N LEU A 78 2.09 5.54 16.68
CA LEU A 78 2.49 4.50 17.64
C LEU A 78 3.78 3.78 17.18
N ALA A 79 4.82 4.55 16.85
CA ALA A 79 6.03 4.05 16.20
C ALA A 79 6.86 3.09 17.08
N SER A 80 6.70 3.09 18.40
CA SER A 80 7.42 2.18 19.29
C SER A 80 6.72 0.83 19.50
N THR A 81 5.40 0.77 19.32
CA THR A 81 4.60 -0.42 19.66
C THR A 81 3.89 -1.04 18.45
N ALA A 82 3.69 -0.27 17.38
CA ALA A 82 2.92 -0.67 16.20
C ALA A 82 3.53 -0.16 14.89
N TYR A 83 4.86 -0.01 14.84
CA TYR A 83 5.59 0.41 13.65
C TYR A 83 5.20 -0.41 12.41
N LEU A 84 4.68 0.25 11.37
CA LEU A 84 4.26 -0.39 10.12
C LEU A 84 3.25 -1.55 10.31
N ALA A 85 2.43 -1.49 11.36
CA ALA A 85 1.41 -2.49 11.69
C ALA A 85 0.10 -2.37 10.86
N GLY A 86 0.02 -1.38 9.97
CA GLY A 86 -1.17 -1.03 9.22
C GLY A 86 -2.05 -0.04 10.01
N ALA A 87 -2.85 0.73 9.29
CA ALA A 87 -3.76 1.71 9.89
C ALA A 87 -4.95 2.01 8.98
N LEU A 88 -6.05 2.45 9.58
CA LEU A 88 -7.17 3.04 8.85
C LEU A 88 -6.94 4.54 8.76
N GLY A 89 -6.90 5.08 7.55
CA GLY A 89 -6.72 6.52 7.29
C GLY A 89 -7.50 6.95 6.06
N ASP A 90 -8.17 8.10 6.12
CA ASP A 90 -8.98 8.66 5.02
C ASP A 90 -9.99 7.68 4.41
N GLY A 91 -10.57 6.80 5.24
CA GLY A 91 -11.51 5.77 4.81
C GLY A 91 -10.89 4.57 4.10
N TRP A 92 -9.56 4.49 4.03
CA TRP A 92 -8.80 3.39 3.43
C TRP A 92 -7.99 2.63 4.48
N GLN A 93 -8.01 1.30 4.40
CA GLN A 93 -7.19 0.45 5.23
C GLN A 93 -5.81 0.28 4.58
N ALA A 94 -4.79 0.91 5.16
CA ALA A 94 -3.41 0.64 4.81
C ALA A 94 -2.98 -0.71 5.42
N PRO A 95 -2.46 -1.65 4.63
CA PRO A 95 -2.01 -2.95 5.13
C PRO A 95 -0.76 -2.79 6.00
N PRO A 96 -0.47 -3.73 6.91
CA PRO A 96 0.84 -3.80 7.55
C PRO A 96 1.96 -4.02 6.53
N LEU A 97 3.08 -3.34 6.72
CA LEU A 97 4.29 -3.52 5.89
C LEU A 97 5.42 -4.25 6.63
N GLY A 98 5.37 -4.29 7.97
CA GLY A 98 6.39 -4.90 8.82
C GLY A 98 6.00 -6.29 9.35
N ALA A 99 6.20 -6.52 10.64
CA ALA A 99 6.06 -7.85 11.27
C ALA A 99 4.64 -8.46 11.20
N LEU A 100 3.61 -7.62 10.99
CA LEU A 100 2.22 -8.07 10.82
C LEU A 100 1.82 -8.22 9.35
N ALA A 101 2.75 -8.02 8.41
CA ALA A 101 2.52 -8.25 6.99
C ALA A 101 2.00 -9.67 6.80
N ARG A 102 0.88 -9.77 6.09
CA ARG A 102 0.16 -11.01 5.84
C ARG A 102 -0.26 -11.04 4.39
N GLY A 103 -0.40 -12.23 3.86
CA GLY A 103 -0.82 -12.45 2.50
C GLY A 103 -0.74 -13.94 2.17
N PRO A 104 -1.48 -14.38 1.13
CA PRO A 104 -1.43 -15.75 0.65
C PRO A 104 -0.05 -16.11 0.09
N VAL A 105 0.66 -15.13 -0.47
CA VAL A 105 2.01 -15.23 -1.01
C VAL A 105 2.92 -14.24 -0.26
N PRO A 106 4.05 -14.68 0.31
CA PRO A 106 5.01 -13.79 0.96
C PRO A 106 5.63 -12.80 -0.05
N TRP A 107 5.87 -11.56 0.38
CA TRP A 107 6.56 -10.60 -0.49
C TRP A 107 8.02 -10.99 -0.70
N THR A 108 8.45 -10.94 -1.95
CA THR A 108 9.87 -10.92 -2.30
C THR A 108 10.28 -9.48 -2.65
N GLU A 109 11.58 -9.18 -2.56
CA GLU A 109 12.09 -7.86 -2.98
C GLU A 109 11.73 -7.57 -4.43
N ALA A 110 11.88 -8.56 -5.33
CA ALA A 110 11.55 -8.41 -6.74
C ALA A 110 10.07 -8.15 -6.99
N ALA A 111 9.17 -8.81 -6.25
CA ALA A 111 7.73 -8.57 -6.34
C ALA A 111 7.37 -7.18 -5.82
N LEU A 112 7.96 -6.75 -4.70
CA LEU A 112 7.70 -5.44 -4.11
C LEU A 112 8.22 -4.30 -4.98
N VAL A 113 9.42 -4.43 -5.58
CA VAL A 113 9.93 -3.46 -6.56
C VAL A 113 8.95 -3.31 -7.73
N GLN A 114 8.50 -4.41 -8.32
CA GLN A 114 7.54 -4.36 -9.42
C GLN A 114 6.23 -3.69 -9.02
N TYR A 115 5.70 -4.03 -7.83
CA TYR A 115 4.49 -3.41 -7.31
C TYR A 115 4.66 -1.91 -7.11
N LEU A 116 5.76 -1.46 -6.49
CA LEU A 116 6.00 -0.03 -6.25
C LEU A 116 6.21 0.77 -7.55
N GLN A 117 6.75 0.14 -8.60
CA GLN A 117 6.93 0.79 -9.90
C GLN A 117 5.70 0.76 -10.81
N ARG A 118 4.85 -0.27 -10.72
CA ARG A 118 3.72 -0.48 -11.64
C ARG A 118 2.36 -0.26 -10.99
N GLY A 119 2.31 -0.19 -9.66
CA GLY A 119 1.10 -0.13 -8.87
C GLY A 119 0.32 -1.45 -8.79
N HIS A 120 0.88 -2.58 -9.24
CA HIS A 120 0.23 -3.88 -9.18
C HIS A 120 1.24 -5.03 -9.27
N HIS A 121 0.83 -6.21 -8.81
CA HIS A 121 1.55 -7.47 -8.98
C HIS A 121 0.57 -8.64 -9.03
N ALA A 122 0.87 -9.65 -9.87
CA ALA A 122 0.02 -10.83 -10.08
C ALA A 122 -0.37 -11.52 -8.75
N GLU A 123 0.57 -11.57 -7.81
CA GLU A 123 0.44 -12.27 -6.53
C GLU A 123 0.15 -11.35 -5.33
N HIS A 124 -0.03 -10.04 -5.56
CA HIS A 124 -0.27 -9.08 -4.47
C HIS A 124 -1.37 -8.05 -4.77
N GLY A 125 -2.03 -8.14 -5.93
CA GLY A 125 -3.14 -7.27 -6.30
C GLY A 125 -2.71 -5.91 -6.84
N ILE A 126 -3.56 -4.90 -6.66
CA ILE A 126 -3.41 -3.55 -7.22
C ILE A 126 -3.43 -2.49 -6.11
N ALA A 127 -2.65 -1.43 -6.27
CA ALA A 127 -2.66 -0.26 -5.41
C ALA A 127 -3.98 0.51 -5.57
N GLY A 128 -4.84 0.41 -4.56
CA GLY A 128 -6.10 1.13 -4.48
C GLY A 128 -6.01 2.41 -3.64
N GLY A 129 -7.02 3.26 -3.78
CA GLY A 129 -7.24 4.39 -2.87
C GLY A 129 -6.09 5.39 -2.80
N SER A 130 -5.72 5.75 -1.57
CA SER A 130 -4.62 6.69 -1.27
C SER A 130 -3.24 6.17 -1.70
N MET A 131 -3.09 4.86 -1.96
CA MET A 131 -1.83 4.28 -2.46
C MET A 131 -1.61 4.51 -3.96
N ALA A 132 -2.67 4.72 -4.74
CA ALA A 132 -2.57 4.94 -6.18
C ALA A 132 -1.65 6.14 -6.58
N PRO A 133 -1.79 7.35 -6.00
CA PRO A 133 -0.87 8.45 -6.30
C PRO A 133 0.56 8.17 -5.80
N VAL A 134 0.75 7.37 -4.74
CA VAL A 134 2.08 7.02 -4.21
C VAL A 134 2.84 6.16 -5.22
N VAL A 135 2.23 5.09 -5.73
CA VAL A 135 2.87 4.23 -6.75
C VAL A 135 3.10 4.97 -8.07
N GLN A 136 2.24 5.93 -8.44
CA GLN A 136 2.47 6.78 -9.62
C GLN A 136 3.69 7.69 -9.46
N ALA A 137 3.96 8.16 -8.23
CA ALA A 137 5.16 8.93 -7.92
C ALA A 137 6.40 8.03 -7.91
N LEU A 138 6.32 6.86 -7.26
CA LEU A 138 7.42 5.88 -7.18
C LEU A 138 7.78 5.29 -8.55
N ALA A 139 6.83 5.17 -9.47
CA ALA A 139 7.08 4.80 -10.86
C ALA A 139 8.07 5.73 -11.58
N LYS A 140 8.21 6.98 -11.11
CA LYS A 140 9.12 7.99 -11.65
C LYS A 140 10.39 8.16 -10.81
N ALA A 141 10.47 7.48 -9.66
CA ALA A 141 11.64 7.54 -8.78
C ALA A 141 12.81 6.73 -9.37
N PRO A 142 14.06 7.00 -8.96
CA PRO A 142 15.19 6.16 -9.33
C PRO A 142 14.96 4.71 -8.93
N LEU A 143 15.23 3.76 -9.84
CA LEU A 143 15.03 2.34 -9.57
C LEU A 143 15.80 1.87 -8.32
N ALA A 144 17.03 2.39 -8.11
CA ALA A 144 17.85 2.07 -6.95
C ALA A 144 17.18 2.48 -5.62
N ASP A 145 16.43 3.58 -5.60
CA ASP A 145 15.70 4.01 -4.40
C ASP A 145 14.50 3.09 -4.13
N VAL A 146 13.78 2.66 -5.17
CA VAL A 146 12.69 1.69 -5.03
C VAL A 146 13.20 0.33 -4.56
N GLN A 147 14.37 -0.11 -5.06
CA GLN A 147 15.05 -1.33 -4.61
C GLN A 147 15.44 -1.24 -3.14
N ALA A 148 16.06 -0.13 -2.73
CA ALA A 148 16.42 0.08 -1.33
C ALA A 148 15.19 0.08 -0.41
N MET A 149 14.10 0.76 -0.80
CA MET A 149 12.83 0.73 -0.06
C MET A 149 12.27 -0.69 0.05
N ALA A 150 12.29 -1.47 -1.03
CA ALA A 150 11.81 -2.84 -1.03
C ALA A 150 12.67 -3.76 -0.15
N HIS A 151 14.00 -3.66 -0.25
CA HIS A 151 14.94 -4.39 0.59
C HIS A 151 14.71 -4.10 2.08
N TYR A 152 14.53 -2.83 2.43
CA TYR A 152 14.21 -2.44 3.80
C TYR A 152 12.87 -3.04 4.27
N LEU A 153 11.78 -2.84 3.51
CA LEU A 153 10.45 -3.30 3.93
C LEU A 153 10.37 -4.82 4.05
N VAL A 154 10.89 -5.58 3.08
CA VAL A 154 10.89 -7.06 3.12
C VAL A 154 11.69 -7.57 4.31
N SER A 155 12.80 -6.91 4.68
CA SER A 155 13.59 -7.30 5.85
C SER A 155 12.86 -7.17 7.20
N LEU A 156 11.74 -6.45 7.23
CA LEU A 156 10.91 -6.27 8.43
C LEU A 156 9.77 -7.30 8.52
N GLN A 157 9.54 -8.06 7.44
CA GLN A 157 8.45 -9.02 7.37
C GLN A 157 8.85 -10.37 7.99
N PRO A 158 7.87 -11.17 8.44
CA PRO A 158 8.15 -12.52 8.89
C PRO A 158 8.76 -13.38 7.78
N THR A 159 9.79 -14.15 8.12
CA THR A 159 10.29 -15.17 7.20
C THR A 159 9.24 -16.25 7.02
N ALA A 160 8.74 -16.42 5.80
CA ALA A 160 7.80 -17.46 5.42
C ALA A 160 8.42 -18.35 4.33
N PRO A 161 8.06 -19.64 4.27
CA PRO A 161 8.48 -20.49 3.17
C PRO A 161 7.93 -19.93 1.84
N PRO A 162 8.68 -20.03 0.74
CA PRO A 162 8.17 -19.64 -0.57
C PRO A 162 6.85 -20.36 -0.89
N VAL A 163 5.87 -19.60 -1.35
CA VAL A 163 4.60 -20.12 -1.86
C VAL A 163 4.56 -19.83 -3.35
N ASP A 164 4.22 -20.84 -4.15
CA ASP A 164 3.95 -20.67 -5.57
C ASP A 164 2.56 -20.03 -5.74
N GLY A 165 2.53 -18.72 -5.98
CA GLY A 165 1.29 -17.97 -6.15
C GLY A 165 0.51 -18.36 -7.41
N GLN A 166 1.19 -18.83 -8.45
CA GLN A 166 0.54 -19.34 -9.65
C GLN A 166 -0.15 -20.67 -9.37
N ALA A 167 0.50 -21.58 -8.66
CA ALA A 167 -0.10 -22.85 -8.23
C ALA A 167 -1.29 -22.61 -7.29
N LEU A 168 -1.17 -21.63 -6.38
CA LEU A 168 -2.25 -21.24 -5.48
C LEU A 168 -3.44 -20.66 -6.25
N GLY A 169 -3.21 -19.69 -7.14
CA GLY A 169 -4.26 -19.12 -8.00
C GLY A 169 -4.93 -20.16 -8.89
N ALA A 170 -4.14 -21.09 -9.46
CA ALA A 170 -4.65 -22.20 -10.26
C ALA A 170 -5.39 -23.25 -9.43
N HIS A 171 -5.04 -23.44 -8.15
CA HIS A 171 -5.79 -24.31 -7.25
C HIS A 171 -7.16 -23.70 -6.96
N THR A 172 -7.21 -22.40 -6.62
CA THR A 172 -8.45 -21.67 -6.40
C THR A 172 -9.34 -21.74 -7.66
N ALA A 173 -8.81 -21.39 -8.82
CA ALA A 173 -9.52 -21.50 -10.10
C ALA A 173 -10.07 -22.91 -10.40
N ARG A 174 -9.30 -23.97 -10.11
CA ARG A 174 -9.72 -25.37 -10.33
C ARG A 174 -10.80 -25.83 -9.35
N THR A 175 -10.76 -25.40 -8.09
CA THR A 175 -11.84 -25.67 -7.12
C THR A 175 -13.18 -25.06 -7.55
N HIS A 176 -13.18 -24.11 -8.48
CA HIS A 176 -14.36 -23.48 -9.07
C HIS A 176 -14.90 -24.14 -10.36
N THR A 177 -14.32 -25.25 -10.82
CA THR A 177 -14.91 -26.04 -11.94
C THR A 177 -16.00 -27.03 -11.51
N ALA A 178 -16.23 -27.18 -10.19
CA ALA A 178 -17.43 -27.82 -9.64
C ALA A 178 -18.67 -26.96 -9.91
N PRO A 179 -19.91 -27.50 -9.96
CA PRO A 179 -21.10 -26.68 -10.21
C PRO A 179 -21.14 -25.52 -9.22
N LEU A 180 -20.97 -24.32 -9.78
CA LEU A 180 -20.81 -23.09 -9.00
C LEU A 180 -21.98 -22.92 -8.04
N GLY A 181 -21.70 -22.63 -6.78
CA GLY A 181 -22.74 -22.19 -5.84
C GLY A 181 -23.38 -20.88 -6.32
N PRO A 182 -24.60 -20.54 -5.87
CA PRO A 182 -25.26 -19.27 -6.23
C PRO A 182 -24.38 -18.03 -6.00
N ALA A 183 -23.57 -18.02 -4.94
CA ALA A 183 -22.66 -16.91 -4.62
C ALA A 183 -21.55 -16.74 -5.68
N GLN A 184 -20.95 -17.83 -6.15
CA GLN A 184 -19.85 -17.76 -7.12
C GLN A 184 -20.33 -17.28 -8.50
N ARG A 185 -21.51 -17.72 -8.95
CA ARG A 185 -22.13 -17.17 -10.17
C ARG A 185 -22.40 -15.67 -10.05
N MET A 186 -22.87 -15.23 -8.89
CA MET A 186 -23.10 -13.81 -8.63
C MET A 186 -21.77 -13.03 -8.67
N PHE A 187 -20.72 -13.57 -8.04
CA PHE A 187 -19.40 -12.95 -8.08
C PHE A 187 -18.85 -12.84 -9.51
N GLU A 188 -18.87 -13.92 -10.28
CA GLU A 188 -18.35 -13.93 -11.66
C GLU A 188 -19.11 -12.97 -12.58
N SER A 189 -20.43 -12.91 -12.47
CA SER A 189 -21.26 -12.01 -13.28
C SER A 189 -21.11 -10.53 -12.89
N ALA A 190 -20.87 -10.22 -11.62
CA ALA A 190 -20.74 -8.84 -11.15
C ALA A 190 -19.29 -8.31 -11.20
N PHE A 191 -18.30 -9.16 -10.90
CA PHE A 191 -16.91 -8.75 -10.67
C PHE A 191 -15.91 -9.45 -11.58
N GLY A 192 -16.27 -10.56 -12.23
CA GLY A 192 -15.35 -11.39 -13.03
C GLY A 192 -14.73 -10.68 -14.24
N ALA A 193 -15.35 -9.60 -14.74
CA ALA A 193 -14.76 -8.77 -15.80
C ALA A 193 -13.46 -8.08 -15.37
N CYS A 194 -13.25 -7.87 -14.06
CA CYS A 194 -12.07 -7.21 -13.49
C CYS A 194 -11.27 -8.11 -12.53
N HIS A 195 -11.93 -9.07 -11.87
CA HIS A 195 -11.40 -9.91 -10.80
C HIS A 195 -11.72 -11.39 -11.02
N HIS A 196 -11.38 -11.91 -12.19
CA HIS A 196 -11.56 -13.31 -12.51
C HIS A 196 -10.60 -14.20 -11.71
N GLU A 197 -11.11 -15.37 -11.33
CA GLU A 197 -10.35 -16.40 -10.64
C GLU A 197 -9.73 -17.33 -11.69
N GLY A 198 -8.62 -16.91 -12.32
CA GLY A 198 -7.94 -17.66 -13.40
C GLY A 198 -7.62 -16.80 -14.62
N ASP A 199 -7.65 -17.39 -15.82
CA ASP A 199 -7.34 -16.71 -17.09
C ASP A 199 -8.55 -15.95 -17.67
N GLY A 200 -9.05 -14.98 -16.90
CA GLY A 200 -10.17 -14.14 -17.31
C GLY A 200 -9.82 -13.18 -18.46
N PRO A 201 -10.83 -12.63 -19.15
CA PRO A 201 -10.58 -11.69 -20.25
C PRO A 201 -9.86 -10.43 -19.75
N GLN A 202 -8.70 -10.14 -20.33
CA GLN A 202 -7.89 -8.94 -20.06
C GLN A 202 -8.41 -7.70 -20.82
N LEU A 203 -9.72 -7.59 -21.03
CA LEU A 203 -10.34 -6.72 -22.05
C LEU A 203 -10.10 -5.22 -21.84
N LEU A 204 -9.58 -4.81 -20.67
CA LEU A 204 -9.20 -3.43 -20.32
C LEU A 204 -7.80 -3.33 -19.69
N GLY A 205 -6.94 -4.32 -19.95
CA GLY A 205 -5.57 -4.38 -19.45
C GLY A 205 -5.39 -5.47 -18.39
N MET A 206 -5.73 -5.19 -17.14
CA MET A 206 -5.39 -6.05 -16.00
C MET A 206 -6.60 -6.74 -15.39
N ASN A 207 -6.49 -8.05 -15.17
CA ASN A 207 -7.48 -8.84 -14.43
C ASN A 207 -6.70 -9.67 -13.39
N HIS A 208 -6.82 -9.29 -12.11
CA HIS A 208 -6.07 -9.90 -11.02
C HIS A 208 -7.02 -10.61 -10.05
N PRO A 209 -6.74 -11.86 -9.66
CA PRO A 209 -7.58 -12.60 -8.72
C PRO A 209 -7.53 -11.94 -7.34
N LEU A 210 -8.69 -11.77 -6.71
CA LEU A 210 -8.77 -11.23 -5.34
C LEU A 210 -8.16 -12.20 -4.32
N ALA A 211 -8.21 -13.50 -4.60
CA ALA A 211 -7.62 -14.54 -3.74
C ALA A 211 -6.11 -14.36 -3.49
N LEU A 212 -5.39 -13.64 -4.35
CA LEU A 212 -3.96 -13.36 -4.20
C LEU A 212 -3.68 -11.94 -3.68
N ASN A 213 -4.70 -11.10 -3.45
CA ASN A 213 -4.47 -9.74 -2.98
C ASN A 213 -3.95 -9.74 -1.53
N SER A 214 -2.82 -9.08 -1.30
CA SER A 214 -2.18 -9.01 0.03
C SER A 214 -2.83 -7.98 0.97
N THR A 215 -3.82 -7.23 0.49
CA THR A 215 -4.48 -6.16 1.26
C THR A 215 -5.93 -6.45 1.63
N LEU A 216 -6.44 -7.65 1.31
CA LEU A 216 -7.79 -8.10 1.67
C LEU A 216 -7.83 -8.79 3.04
#